data_AF-A0A0P7XZL2-F1
#
_entry.id   AF-A0A0P7XZL2-F1
#
_cell.length_a   1.000
_cell.length_b   1.000
_cell.length_c   1.000
_cell.angle_alpha   90.00
_cell.angle_beta   90.00
_cell.angle_gamma   90.00
#
_symmetry.space_group_name_H-M   'P 1'
#
loop_
_entity.id
_entity.type
_entity.pdbx_description
1 polymer ?
#
loop_
_entity_poly.entity_id
_entity_poly.type
_entity_poly.pdbx_seq_one_letter_code
_entity_poly.pdbx_strand_id
1 'polypeptide(L)'
;MRGNRGKTNLKLKRRNEDPMREYDRLPADLRAWLASAVLPWRPRSVRAAFERALARTKDHSRALEELDQLQDSLVAKDARDIWGPAYPYTSHASERSRPSR
;
A
#
# COMPACT_ATOMS: atom_id res chain seq x y z
N MET A 1 27.72 10.22 9.03
CA MET A 1 27.62 10.64 7.62
C MET A 1 26.23 10.32 7.10
N ARG A 2 25.41 11.33 6.76
CA ARG A 2 24.10 11.13 6.12
C ARG A 2 24.36 10.93 4.63
N GLY A 3 24.25 9.68 4.17
CA GLY A 3 24.54 9.28 2.78
C GLY A 3 23.53 9.82 1.77
N ASN A 4 23.90 9.64 0.49
CA ASN A 4 23.39 10.17 -0.79
C ASN A 4 21.91 9.87 -1.10
N ARG A 5 21.00 9.92 -0.12
CA ARG A 5 19.64 9.37 -0.21
C ARG A 5 18.54 10.41 -0.53
N GLY A 6 18.91 11.66 -0.77
CA GLY A 6 17.94 12.74 -1.00
C GLY A 6 16.98 12.95 0.18
N LYS A 7 15.91 13.74 -0.05
CA LYS A 7 14.84 13.99 0.92
C LYS A 7 13.84 12.83 0.87
N THR A 8 13.89 11.92 1.82
CA THR A 8 12.88 10.86 1.99
C THR A 8 12.29 10.91 3.39
N ASN A 9 10.96 10.80 3.54
CA ASN A 9 10.30 10.79 4.85
C ASN A 9 10.35 9.39 5.52
N LEU A 10 10.85 8.39 4.80
CA LEU A 10 10.94 7.02 5.29
C LEU A 10 12.02 6.88 6.37
N LYS A 11 11.60 6.72 7.62
CA LYS A 11 12.52 6.43 8.74
C LYS A 11 13.24 5.10 8.50
N LEU A 12 14.57 5.15 8.48
CA LEU A 12 15.39 3.94 8.45
C LEU A 12 15.21 3.19 9.78
N LYS A 13 14.50 2.06 9.74
CA LYS A 13 14.35 1.19 10.91
C LYS A 13 14.90 -0.19 10.57
N ARG A 14 16.00 -0.56 11.22
CA ARG A 14 16.49 -1.95 11.19
C ARG A 14 15.50 -2.79 11.99
N ARG A 15 14.89 -3.80 11.37
CA ARG A 15 13.86 -4.63 12.00
C ARG A 15 14.35 -6.07 12.11
N ASN A 16 14.11 -6.67 13.27
CA ASN A 16 14.34 -8.08 13.56
C ASN A 16 13.10 -8.89 13.15
N GLU A 17 12.74 -8.80 11.88
CA GLU A 17 11.62 -9.55 11.30
C GLU A 17 12.16 -10.16 10.01
N ASP A 18 11.76 -11.40 9.70
CA ASP A 18 12.12 -12.07 8.45
C ASP A 18 11.02 -11.80 7.41
N PRO A 19 11.23 -10.83 6.49
CA PRO A 19 10.22 -10.46 5.52
C PRO A 19 9.89 -11.60 4.55
N MET A 20 10.83 -12.52 4.30
CA MET A 20 10.59 -13.64 3.39
C MET A 20 9.70 -14.69 4.02
N ARG A 21 9.95 -15.06 5.28
CA ARG A 21 9.05 -15.99 5.99
C ARG A 21 7.62 -15.46 6.11
N GLU A 22 7.46 -14.16 6.31
CA GLU A 22 6.11 -13.56 6.38
C GLU A 22 5.42 -13.54 5.01
N TYR A 23 6.18 -13.34 3.93
CA TYR A 23 5.67 -13.42 2.56
C TYR A 23 5.25 -14.85 2.20
N ASP A 24 6.06 -15.85 2.54
CA ASP A 24 5.78 -17.27 2.26
C ASP A 24 4.53 -17.77 2.99
N ARG A 25 4.19 -17.15 4.14
CA ARG A 25 2.98 -17.44 4.91
C ARG A 25 1.70 -16.83 4.32
N LEU A 26 1.81 -15.97 3.31
CA LEU A 26 0.64 -15.35 2.68
C LEU A 26 -0.09 -16.34 1.76
N PRO A 27 -1.44 -16.30 1.74
CA PRO A 27 -2.25 -16.94 0.71
C PRO A 27 -1.82 -16.51 -0.70
N ALA A 28 -2.07 -17.38 -1.69
CA ALA A 28 -1.65 -17.15 -3.08
C ALA A 28 -2.23 -15.84 -3.65
N ASP A 29 -3.49 -15.55 -3.38
CA ASP A 29 -4.17 -14.33 -3.86
C ASP A 29 -3.52 -13.07 -3.30
N LEU A 30 -3.14 -13.10 -2.02
CA LEU A 30 -2.45 -11.98 -1.37
C LEU A 30 -1.03 -11.81 -1.89
N ARG A 31 -0.33 -12.91 -2.23
CA ARG A 31 0.97 -12.83 -2.89
C ARG A 31 0.86 -12.24 -4.30
N ALA A 32 -0.15 -12.64 -5.07
CA ALA A 32 -0.42 -12.09 -6.39
C ALA A 32 -0.71 -10.58 -6.31
N TRP A 33 -1.57 -10.17 -5.40
CA TRP A 33 -1.86 -8.75 -5.15
C TRP A 33 -0.60 -7.98 -4.72
N LEU A 34 0.20 -8.53 -3.81
CA LEU A 34 1.43 -7.89 -3.33
C LEU A 34 2.49 -7.78 -4.43
N ALA A 35 2.52 -8.71 -5.38
CA ALA A 35 3.41 -8.65 -6.53
C ALA A 35 3.00 -7.58 -7.55
N SER A 36 1.71 -7.24 -7.65
CA SER A 36 1.20 -6.15 -8.50
C SER A 36 1.12 -4.79 -7.79
N ALA A 37 1.36 -4.75 -6.48
CA ALA A 37 1.30 -3.52 -5.69
C ALA A 37 2.40 -2.53 -6.10
N VAL A 38 2.04 -1.24 -6.14
CA VAL A 38 2.94 -0.15 -6.56
C VAL A 38 3.90 0.26 -5.44
N LEU A 39 3.45 0.13 -4.18
CA LEU A 39 4.25 0.51 -3.01
C LEU A 39 5.01 -0.70 -2.45
N PRO A 40 6.19 -0.49 -1.82
CA PRO A 40 6.92 -1.53 -1.11
C PRO A 40 6.23 -1.84 0.23
N TRP A 41 5.08 -2.51 0.15
CA TRP A 41 4.30 -2.92 1.30
C TRP A 41 5.02 -3.99 2.12
N ARG A 42 4.74 -4.02 3.43
CA ARG A 42 5.20 -5.10 4.30
C ARG A 42 4.18 -6.25 4.25
N PRO A 43 4.61 -7.52 4.07
CA PRO A 43 3.70 -8.68 4.01
C PRO A 43 2.72 -8.73 5.20
N ARG A 44 3.24 -8.49 6.40
CA ARG A 44 2.43 -8.44 7.64
C ARG A 44 1.37 -7.34 7.63
N SER A 45 1.70 -6.17 7.09
CA SER A 45 0.75 -5.05 7.00
C SER A 45 -0.35 -5.34 6.00
N VAL A 46 -0.02 -5.96 4.86
CA VAL A 46 -0.99 -6.39 3.84
C VAL A 46 -1.93 -7.42 4.43
N ARG A 47 -1.40 -8.45 5.11
CA ARG A 47 -2.21 -9.44 5.81
C ARG A 47 -3.18 -8.81 6.82
N ALA A 48 -2.67 -7.92 7.68
CA ALA A 48 -3.51 -7.28 8.69
C ALA A 48 -4.58 -6.36 8.08
N ALA A 49 -4.28 -5.68 6.96
CA ALA A 49 -5.25 -4.87 6.24
C ALA A 49 -6.31 -5.76 5.55
N PHE A 50 -5.89 -6.85 4.92
CA PHE A 50 -6.78 -7.83 4.30
C PHE A 50 -7.72 -8.49 5.31
N GLU A 51 -7.20 -8.97 6.45
CA GLU A 51 -8.03 -9.58 7.51
C GLU A 51 -9.09 -8.61 8.04
N ARG A 52 -8.75 -7.32 8.16
CA ARG A 52 -9.70 -6.26 8.55
C ARG A 52 -10.76 -6.02 7.48
N ALA A 53 -10.35 -5.97 6.21
CA ALA A 53 -11.26 -5.79 5.09
C ALA A 53 -12.20 -7.00 4.92
N LEU A 54 -11.66 -8.21 5.06
CA LEU A 54 -12.41 -9.45 5.02
C LEU A 54 -13.40 -9.57 6.19
N ALA A 55 -13.01 -9.15 7.39
CA ALA A 55 -13.93 -9.11 8.53
C ALA A 55 -15.12 -8.16 8.32
N ARG A 56 -14.94 -7.09 7.55
CA ARG A 56 -15.99 -6.10 7.23
C ARG A 56 -16.87 -6.54 6.07
N THR A 57 -16.27 -6.95 4.97
CA THR A 57 -16.95 -7.23 3.70
C THR A 57 -17.45 -8.67 3.60
N LYS A 58 -16.82 -9.60 4.35
CA LYS A 58 -17.01 -11.06 4.28
C LYS A 58 -16.83 -11.64 2.87
N ASP A 59 -16.19 -10.89 1.99
CA ASP A 59 -16.01 -11.21 0.58
C ASP A 59 -14.54 -10.96 0.22
N HIS A 60 -13.90 -11.95 -0.40
CA HIS A 60 -12.49 -11.88 -0.77
C HIS A 60 -12.23 -10.81 -1.83
N SER A 61 -13.10 -10.67 -2.83
CA SER A 61 -12.92 -9.71 -3.92
C SER A 61 -13.02 -8.28 -3.40
N ARG A 62 -14.04 -8.00 -2.57
CA ARG A 62 -14.18 -6.68 -1.92
C ARG A 62 -13.06 -6.37 -0.95
N ALA A 63 -12.51 -7.38 -0.28
CA ALA A 63 -11.35 -7.18 0.59
C ALA A 63 -10.09 -6.77 -0.19
N LEU A 64 -9.90 -7.28 -1.42
CA LEU A 64 -8.83 -6.85 -2.32
C LEU A 64 -9.06 -5.42 -2.84
N GLU A 65 -10.30 -5.05 -3.19
CA GLU A 65 -10.63 -3.67 -3.58
C GLU A 65 -10.35 -2.66 -2.45
N GLU A 66 -10.66 -3.01 -1.19
CA GLU A 66 -10.29 -2.17 -0.03
C GLU A 66 -8.77 -1.99 0.09
N LEU A 67 -7.97 -3.02 -0.23
CA LEU A 67 -6.51 -2.91 -0.24
C LEU A 67 -6.02 -1.96 -1.33
N ASP A 68 -6.62 -1.98 -2.52
CA ASP A 68 -6.29 -1.05 -3.61
C ASP A 68 -6.61 0.40 -3.21
N GLN A 69 -7.76 0.64 -2.59
CA GLN A 69 -8.11 1.97 -2.08
C GLN A 69 -7.14 2.47 -1.00
N LEU A 70 -6.68 1.57 -0.13
CA LEU A 70 -5.64 1.89 0.86
C LEU A 70 -4.31 2.25 0.20
N GLN A 71 -3.92 1.53 -0.85
CA GLN A 71 -2.72 1.87 -1.62
C GLN A 71 -2.84 3.24 -2.25
N ASP A 72 -3.91 3.53 -2.97
CA ASP A 72 -4.11 4.82 -3.63
C ASP A 72 -4.09 5.99 -2.62
N SER A 73 -4.70 5.78 -1.45
CA SER A 73 -4.67 6.76 -0.36
C SER A 73 -3.25 7.03 0.17
N LEU A 74 -2.43 5.99 0.29
CA LEU A 74 -1.03 6.12 0.72
C LEU A 74 -0.18 6.79 -0.36
N VAL A 75 -0.34 6.42 -1.63
CA VAL A 75 0.37 7.07 -2.74
C VAL A 75 -0.01 8.54 -2.84
N ALA A 76 -1.29 8.90 -2.71
CA ALA A 76 -1.73 10.29 -2.73
C ALA A 76 -1.13 11.12 -1.58
N LYS A 77 -1.02 10.51 -0.39
CA LYS A 77 -0.39 11.15 0.78
C LYS A 77 1.11 11.35 0.57
N ASP A 78 1.81 10.33 0.10
CA ASP A 78 3.25 10.38 -0.16
C ASP A 78 3.57 11.36 -1.29
N ALA A 79 2.75 11.36 -2.34
CA ALA A 79 2.85 12.30 -3.46
C ALA A 79 2.75 13.76 -3.01
N ARG A 80 1.80 14.04 -2.10
CA ARG A 80 1.64 15.38 -1.51
C ARG A 80 2.84 15.80 -0.66
N ASP A 81 3.47 14.85 0.04
CA ASP A 81 4.60 15.13 0.93
C ASP A 81 5.93 15.29 0.16
N ILE A 82 6.15 14.47 -0.87
CA ILE A 82 7.38 14.49 -1.68
C ILE A 82 7.35 15.62 -2.71
N TRP A 83 6.23 15.78 -3.44
CA TRP A 83 6.12 16.72 -4.58
C TRP A 83 5.25 17.95 -4.28
N GLY A 84 4.58 18.01 -3.13
CA GLY A 84 3.72 19.12 -2.74
C GLY A 84 2.27 19.00 -3.26
N PRO A 85 1.36 19.89 -2.81
CA PRO A 85 -0.06 19.85 -3.15
C PRO A 85 -0.37 20.21 -4.61
N ALA A 86 0.58 20.78 -5.34
CA ALA A 86 0.41 21.17 -6.75
C ALA A 86 0.70 20.02 -7.74
N TYR A 87 1.09 18.83 -7.26
CA TYR A 87 1.41 17.70 -8.14
C TYR A 87 0.12 17.06 -8.71
N PRO A 88 -0.01 16.91 -10.04
CA PRO A 88 -1.26 16.51 -10.70
C PRO A 88 -1.79 15.14 -10.25
N TYR A 89 -0.92 14.23 -9.80
CA TYR A 89 -1.33 12.92 -9.27
C TYR A 89 -2.19 13.02 -8.00
N THR A 90 -2.03 14.09 -7.20
CA THR A 90 -2.89 14.34 -6.03
C THR A 90 -4.33 14.72 -6.41
N SER A 91 -4.54 15.18 -7.66
CA SER A 91 -5.86 15.53 -8.20
C SER A 91 -6.54 14.34 -8.88
N HIS A 92 -5.79 13.40 -9.47
CA HIS A 92 -6.36 12.20 -10.12
C HIS A 92 -6.80 11.10 -9.15
N ALA A 93 -6.30 11.08 -7.91
CA ALA A 93 -6.69 10.09 -6.91
C ALA A 93 -8.17 10.22 -6.50
N SER A 94 -8.77 11.41 -6.59
CA SER A 94 -10.21 11.61 -6.34
C SER A 94 -11.09 11.18 -7.53
N GLU A 95 -10.52 11.03 -8.72
CA GLU A 95 -11.24 10.80 -9.97
C GLU A 95 -11.41 9.31 -10.29
N ARG A 96 -10.47 8.46 -9.85
CA ARG A 96 -10.54 6.98 -9.97
C ARG A 96 -11.59 6.31 -9.07
N SER A 97 -12.14 7.01 -8.08
CA SER A 97 -13.21 6.48 -7.21
C SER A 97 -14.62 6.64 -7.78
N ARG A 98 -14.78 7.11 -9.03
CA ARG A 98 -16.09 7.15 -9.69
C ARG A 98 -16.32 5.83 -10.43
N PRO A 99 -17.28 4.98 -10.00
CA PRO A 99 -17.68 3.84 -10.80
C PRO A 99 -18.22 4.34 -12.14
N SER A 100 -17.72 3.79 -13.23
CA SER A 100 -18.29 4.00 -14.57
C SER A 100 -19.78 3.69 -14.53
N ARG A 101 -20.57 4.68 -14.93
CA ARG A 101 -22.03 4.57 -15.13
C ARG A 101 -22.34 3.76 -16.38
#